data_AF-A0A4R2BVA1-F1
#
_entry.id   AF-A0A4R2BVA1-F1
#
_cell.length_a   1.000
_cell.length_b   1.000
_cell.length_c   1.000
_cell.angle_alpha   90.00
_cell.angle_beta   90.00
_cell.angle_gamma   90.00
#
_symmetry.space_group_name_H-M   'P 1'
#
loop_
_entity.id
_entity.type
_entity.pdbx_description
1 polymer ?
#
loop_
_entity_poly.entity_id
_entity_poly.type
_entity_poly.pdbx_seq_one_letter_code
_entity_poly.pdbx_strand_id
1 'polypeptide(L)'
;MQLARIDEELAALPGLRETLKRYKDLGLEDKLKDKKQIVAEEGILKAIDGIVDDVQEMRDAFGEDYIPDVSRLEEDGLKDLGGAEILRKLKPHIEILKTEIAAALAALDLAIAKARTGLQDVQTEWNGRSAQVEDAHQKTLRELAKDGIDGSEYTSVLQRIEQLEPKKLRQAKLAEDLKAANTERRKALEEWEDTKSAQFRSLERAAKKVSRKLGDRVKVSVTATGDRAALEEHLRTLGGRVSDMVQSLSRQQPLSMRALAQACREGKEAIVQSFPMPPAQAEKLIGANSSFIMELEEIDLPATTTVQLNVAREGAPAVWRTLDELSTGQKATAVLLLLLLESPGPLLIDQPEDDLDNRFITDGIVPQIKREKRRRQFVFATHNANIPVLGDAELIAALEPAESSDGSDVHLPDRNLGSIDSDYVRELVGETLEGGKAAFEMRRLKYGF
;
A
#
# COMPACT_ATOMS: atom_id res chain seq x y z
N MET A 1 -23.93 2.11 0.23
CA MET A 1 -24.93 3.00 -0.39
C MET A 1 -26.24 2.28 -0.69
N GLN A 2 -26.22 1.09 -1.32
CA GLN A 2 -27.45 0.32 -1.60
C GLN A 2 -28.23 -0.10 -0.35
N LEU A 3 -27.56 -0.61 0.70
CA LEU A 3 -28.22 -1.03 1.95
C LEU A 3 -29.00 0.13 2.60
N ALA A 4 -28.37 1.30 2.76
CA ALA A 4 -29.00 2.49 3.34
C ALA A 4 -30.26 2.94 2.57
N ARG A 5 -30.25 2.84 1.25
CA ARG A 5 -31.44 3.13 0.42
C ARG A 5 -32.56 2.12 0.65
N ILE A 6 -32.22 0.83 0.76
CA ILE A 6 -33.19 -0.22 1.07
C ILE A 6 -33.77 -0.02 2.47
N ASP A 7 -32.95 0.35 3.45
CA ASP A 7 -33.38 0.64 4.83
C ASP A 7 -34.40 1.79 4.87
N GLU A 8 -34.14 2.88 4.14
CA GLU A 8 -35.05 4.02 4.01
C GLU A 8 -36.38 3.64 3.36
N GLU A 9 -36.33 2.85 2.28
CA GLU A 9 -37.54 2.36 1.59
C GLU A 9 -38.36 1.40 2.48
N LEU A 10 -37.69 0.56 3.28
CA LEU A 10 -38.33 -0.39 4.21
C LEU A 10 -38.91 0.31 5.45
N ALA A 11 -38.45 1.50 5.82
CA ALA A 11 -38.99 2.26 6.96
C ALA A 11 -40.47 2.64 6.80
N ALA A 12 -40.98 2.70 5.56
CA ALA A 12 -42.39 2.94 5.26
C ALA A 12 -43.30 1.71 5.46
N LEU A 13 -42.73 0.50 5.50
CA LEU A 13 -43.46 -0.78 5.52
C LEU A 13 -44.40 -0.92 6.74
N PRO A 14 -44.03 -0.56 7.98
CA PRO A 14 -44.92 -0.66 9.13
C PRO A 14 -46.18 0.22 8.99
N GLY A 15 -46.02 1.46 8.52
CA GLY A 15 -47.12 2.39 8.29
C GLY A 15 -48.08 1.91 7.19
N LEU A 16 -47.53 1.40 6.09
CA LEU A 16 -48.34 0.81 5.00
C LEU A 16 -49.16 -0.39 5.48
N ARG A 17 -48.58 -1.26 6.34
CA ARG A 17 -49.29 -2.41 6.93
C ARG A 17 -50.42 -1.98 7.86
N GLU A 18 -50.24 -0.92 8.63
CA GLU A 18 -51.30 -0.38 9.49
C GLU A 18 -52.45 0.20 8.65
N THR A 19 -52.13 0.96 7.60
CA THR A 19 -53.12 1.50 6.65
C THR A 19 -53.87 0.37 5.95
N LEU A 20 -53.18 -0.69 5.52
CA LEU A 20 -53.80 -1.87 4.94
C LEU A 20 -54.78 -2.54 5.90
N LYS A 21 -54.43 -2.64 7.20
CA LYS A 21 -55.31 -3.21 8.23
C LYS A 21 -56.59 -2.38 8.40
N ARG A 22 -56.50 -1.05 8.39
CA ARG A 22 -57.68 -0.16 8.47
C ARG A 22 -58.63 -0.37 7.28
N TYR A 23 -58.11 -0.54 6.07
CA TYR A 23 -58.95 -0.84 4.91
C TYR A 23 -59.58 -2.24 4.95
N LYS A 24 -58.91 -3.23 5.56
CA LYS A 24 -59.52 -4.54 5.82
C LYS A 24 -60.70 -4.44 6.79
N ASP A 25 -60.55 -3.67 7.86
CA ASP A 25 -61.62 -3.43 8.84
C ASP A 25 -62.84 -2.71 8.22
N LEU A 26 -62.64 -1.99 7.10
CA LEU A 26 -63.68 -1.33 6.31
C LEU A 26 -64.36 -2.25 5.26
N GLY A 27 -63.99 -3.52 5.15
CA GLY A 27 -64.61 -4.49 4.23
C GLY A 27 -64.26 -4.31 2.75
N LEU A 28 -63.24 -3.50 2.44
CA LEU A 28 -62.74 -3.30 1.06
C LEU A 28 -62.03 -4.54 0.48
N GLU A 29 -61.57 -5.44 1.33
CA GLU A 29 -60.86 -6.66 0.94
C GLU A 29 -61.72 -7.60 0.09
N ASP A 30 -63.00 -7.75 0.43
CA ASP A 30 -63.93 -8.62 -0.30
C ASP A 30 -64.37 -7.99 -1.63
N LYS A 31 -64.53 -6.67 -1.68
CA LYS A 31 -64.91 -5.95 -2.91
C LYS A 31 -63.78 -5.85 -3.94
N LEU A 32 -62.52 -5.90 -3.49
CA LEU A 32 -61.32 -5.74 -4.33
C LEU A 32 -60.44 -7.00 -4.35
N LYS A 33 -61.03 -8.17 -4.08
CA LYS A 33 -60.33 -9.45 -3.97
C LYS A 33 -59.55 -9.81 -5.23
N ASP A 34 -60.15 -9.61 -6.40
CA ASP A 34 -59.52 -9.95 -7.69
C ASP A 34 -58.33 -9.04 -8.00
N LYS A 35 -58.43 -7.74 -7.65
CA LYS A 35 -57.30 -6.81 -7.78
C LYS A 35 -56.17 -7.14 -6.81
N LYS A 36 -56.50 -7.53 -5.58
CA LYS A 36 -55.51 -8.00 -4.61
C LYS A 36 -54.77 -9.24 -5.13
N GLN A 37 -55.46 -10.16 -5.80
CA GLN A 37 -54.83 -11.31 -6.45
C GLN A 37 -53.89 -10.88 -7.57
N ILE A 38 -54.32 -9.98 -8.47
CA ILE A 38 -53.44 -9.44 -9.52
C ILE A 38 -52.20 -8.75 -8.95
N VAL A 39 -52.34 -7.95 -7.90
CA VAL A 39 -51.19 -7.26 -7.26
C VAL A 39 -50.24 -8.26 -6.60
N ALA A 40 -50.74 -9.31 -5.97
CA ALA A 40 -49.92 -10.39 -5.42
C ALA A 40 -49.24 -11.22 -6.52
N GLU A 41 -49.96 -11.55 -7.60
CA GLU A 41 -49.40 -12.24 -8.78
C GLU A 41 -48.29 -11.40 -9.43
N GLU A 42 -48.48 -10.08 -9.57
CA GLU A 42 -47.46 -9.14 -10.08
C GLU A 42 -46.23 -9.10 -9.15
N GLY A 43 -46.45 -9.10 -7.83
CA GLY A 43 -45.39 -9.20 -6.83
C GLY A 43 -44.58 -10.49 -6.97
N ILE A 44 -45.25 -11.62 -7.18
CA ILE A 44 -44.59 -12.93 -7.42
C ILE A 44 -43.77 -12.89 -8.71
N LEU A 45 -44.32 -12.38 -9.81
CA LEU A 45 -43.61 -12.29 -11.09
C LEU A 45 -42.35 -11.44 -10.96
N LYS A 46 -42.45 -10.27 -10.32
CA LYS A 46 -41.28 -9.40 -10.05
C LYS A 46 -40.27 -10.04 -9.11
N ALA A 47 -40.73 -10.77 -8.09
CA ALA A 47 -39.83 -11.47 -7.17
C ALA A 47 -39.06 -12.59 -7.87
N ILE A 48 -39.73 -13.36 -8.74
CA ILE A 48 -39.09 -14.44 -9.52
C ILE A 48 -38.14 -13.87 -10.57
N ASP A 49 -38.51 -12.78 -11.24
CA ASP A 49 -37.62 -12.08 -12.18
C ASP A 49 -36.34 -11.60 -11.46
N GLY A 50 -36.49 -11.06 -10.25
CA GLY A 50 -35.37 -10.69 -9.38
C GLY A 50 -34.42 -11.86 -9.03
N ILE A 51 -34.91 -13.11 -8.95
CA ILE A 51 -34.05 -14.28 -8.76
C ILE A 51 -33.13 -14.49 -9.97
N VAL A 52 -33.65 -14.27 -11.18
CA VAL A 52 -32.86 -14.40 -12.42
C VAL A 52 -31.83 -13.27 -12.51
N ASP A 53 -32.17 -12.07 -12.07
CA ASP A 53 -31.22 -10.96 -11.95
C ASP A 53 -30.12 -11.25 -10.93
N ASP A 54 -30.44 -11.81 -9.75
CA ASP A 54 -29.44 -12.23 -8.76
C ASP A 54 -28.46 -13.28 -9.33
N VAL A 55 -28.97 -14.23 -10.13
CA VAL A 55 -28.14 -15.25 -10.80
C VAL A 55 -27.28 -14.63 -11.90
N GLN A 56 -27.80 -13.64 -12.63
CA GLN A 56 -27.02 -12.86 -13.61
C GLN A 56 -25.89 -12.08 -12.93
N GLU A 57 -26.16 -11.42 -11.80
CA GLU A 57 -25.15 -10.68 -11.05
C GLU A 57 -24.04 -11.62 -10.53
N MET A 58 -24.41 -12.81 -10.02
CA MET A 58 -23.44 -13.84 -9.65
C MET A 58 -22.60 -14.31 -10.83
N ARG A 59 -23.20 -14.50 -12.01
CA ARG A 59 -22.47 -14.83 -13.24
C ARG A 59 -21.50 -13.72 -13.60
N ASP A 60 -21.95 -12.47 -13.60
CA ASP A 60 -21.15 -11.32 -14.04
C ASP A 60 -19.94 -11.10 -13.11
N ALA A 61 -20.05 -11.47 -11.83
CA ALA A 61 -18.95 -11.44 -10.87
C ALA A 61 -17.78 -12.38 -11.21
N PHE A 62 -18.00 -13.44 -12.01
CA PHE A 62 -16.91 -14.32 -12.48
C PHE A 62 -16.07 -13.71 -13.61
N GLY A 63 -16.49 -12.59 -14.21
CA GLY A 63 -15.83 -11.94 -15.34
C GLY A 63 -16.02 -12.69 -16.67
N GLU A 64 -15.53 -12.13 -17.79
CA GLU A 64 -15.64 -12.77 -19.10
C GLU A 64 -14.68 -13.97 -19.26
N ASP A 65 -13.54 -13.97 -18.56
CA ASP A 65 -12.52 -15.03 -18.64
C ASP A 65 -11.89 -15.31 -17.27
N TYR A 66 -11.91 -16.57 -16.82
CA TYR A 66 -11.06 -17.04 -15.73
C TYR A 66 -9.69 -17.46 -16.28
N ILE A 67 -8.64 -16.72 -15.92
CA ILE A 67 -7.26 -17.02 -16.30
C ILE A 67 -6.51 -17.50 -15.05
N PRO A 68 -6.32 -18.81 -14.86
CA PRO A 68 -5.51 -19.30 -13.76
C PRO A 68 -4.06 -18.85 -13.92
N ASP A 69 -3.47 -18.30 -12.86
CA ASP A 69 -2.05 -17.95 -12.83
C ASP A 69 -1.19 -19.23 -12.77
N VAL A 70 -0.59 -19.58 -13.91
CA VAL A 70 0.33 -20.71 -14.05
C VAL A 70 1.79 -20.28 -14.09
N SER A 71 2.12 -19.03 -13.77
CA SER A 71 3.48 -18.48 -13.82
C SER A 71 4.51 -19.31 -13.05
N ARG A 72 4.11 -19.93 -11.94
CA ARG A 72 4.95 -20.82 -11.12
C ARG A 72 5.25 -22.18 -11.75
N LEU A 73 4.51 -22.57 -12.78
CA LEU A 73 4.70 -23.80 -13.54
C LEU A 73 5.48 -23.55 -14.85
N GLU A 74 5.84 -22.30 -15.14
CA GLU A 74 6.69 -21.94 -16.28
C GLU A 74 8.18 -22.27 -16.01
N GLU A 75 9.00 -22.27 -17.06
CA GLU A 75 10.39 -22.76 -17.02
C GLU A 75 11.24 -22.10 -15.92
N ASP A 76 11.12 -20.79 -15.74
CA ASP A 76 11.86 -20.06 -14.71
C ASP A 76 11.37 -20.37 -13.28
N GLY A 77 10.08 -20.67 -13.11
CA GLY A 77 9.50 -20.99 -11.80
C GLY A 77 9.85 -22.39 -11.29
N LEU A 78 10.21 -23.30 -12.20
CA LEU A 78 10.60 -24.68 -11.88
C LEU A 78 12.12 -24.90 -11.89
N LYS A 79 12.90 -23.85 -12.19
CA LYS A 79 14.35 -23.91 -12.23
C LYS A 79 14.91 -24.30 -10.86
N ASP A 80 15.95 -25.13 -10.86
CA ASP A 80 16.66 -25.62 -9.66
C ASP A 80 15.86 -26.56 -8.72
N LEU A 81 14.64 -26.98 -9.09
CA LEU A 81 13.86 -27.95 -8.32
C LEU A 81 14.13 -29.40 -8.76
N GLY A 82 14.51 -30.26 -7.81
CA GLY A 82 14.76 -31.70 -8.06
C GLY A 82 13.53 -32.51 -8.52
N GLY A 83 12.32 -31.94 -8.42
CA GLY A 83 11.06 -32.56 -8.83
C GLY A 83 10.37 -31.90 -10.02
N ALA A 84 11.07 -31.06 -10.80
CA ALA A 84 10.48 -30.24 -11.86
C ALA A 84 9.62 -31.04 -12.86
N GLU A 85 10.07 -32.22 -13.31
CA GLU A 85 9.32 -33.09 -14.24
C GLU A 85 7.99 -33.59 -13.67
N ILE A 86 7.91 -33.77 -12.35
CA ILE A 86 6.67 -34.18 -11.68
C ILE A 86 5.69 -33.00 -11.64
N LEU A 87 6.19 -31.81 -11.29
CA LEU A 87 5.38 -30.59 -11.18
C LEU A 87 4.85 -30.12 -12.54
N ARG A 88 5.59 -30.32 -13.65
CA ARG A 88 5.09 -30.02 -15.01
C ARG A 88 3.80 -30.75 -15.36
N LYS A 89 3.55 -31.93 -14.77
CA LYS A 89 2.31 -32.69 -15.00
C LYS A 89 1.07 -31.98 -14.44
N LEU A 90 1.21 -30.96 -13.58
CA LEU A 90 0.09 -30.17 -13.08
C LEU A 90 -0.50 -29.24 -14.15
N LYS A 91 0.32 -28.73 -15.09
CA LYS A 91 -0.11 -27.74 -16.09
C LYS A 91 -1.30 -28.24 -16.94
N PRO A 92 -1.29 -29.45 -17.52
CA PRO A 92 -2.46 -29.98 -18.23
C PRO A 92 -3.72 -30.08 -17.39
N HIS A 93 -3.61 -30.37 -16.09
CA HIS A 93 -4.77 -30.46 -15.20
C HIS A 93 -5.41 -29.09 -14.92
N ILE A 94 -4.60 -28.03 -14.80
CA ILE A 94 -5.08 -26.65 -14.65
C ILE A 94 -5.72 -26.14 -15.95
N GLU A 95 -5.17 -26.50 -17.12
CA GLU A 95 -5.78 -26.17 -18.42
C GLU A 95 -7.13 -26.87 -18.64
N ILE A 96 -7.26 -28.13 -18.20
CA ILE A 96 -8.56 -28.81 -18.18
C ILE A 96 -9.54 -28.06 -17.28
N LEU A 97 -9.13 -27.70 -16.06
CA LEU A 97 -9.99 -26.94 -15.14
C LEU A 97 -10.45 -25.61 -15.76
N LYS A 98 -9.56 -24.87 -16.43
CA LYS A 98 -9.90 -23.64 -17.16
C LYS A 98 -10.98 -23.88 -18.21
N THR A 99 -10.83 -24.95 -19.01
CA THR A 99 -11.77 -25.30 -20.08
C THR A 99 -13.14 -25.69 -19.51
N GLU A 100 -13.16 -26.47 -18.43
CA GLU A 100 -14.39 -26.87 -17.75
C GLU A 100 -15.12 -25.69 -17.11
N ILE A 101 -14.38 -24.74 -16.51
CA ILE A 101 -14.96 -23.49 -15.98
C ILE A 101 -15.62 -22.68 -17.10
N ALA A 102 -14.93 -22.51 -18.24
CA ALA A 102 -15.48 -21.79 -19.38
C ALA A 102 -16.76 -22.45 -19.92
N ALA A 103 -16.77 -23.78 -20.02
CA ALA A 103 -17.95 -24.54 -20.43
C ALA A 103 -19.11 -24.40 -19.43
N ALA A 104 -18.83 -24.41 -18.13
CA ALA A 104 -19.83 -24.23 -17.08
C ALA A 104 -20.45 -22.81 -17.10
N LEU A 105 -19.64 -21.77 -17.30
CA LEU A 105 -20.12 -20.39 -17.43
C LEU A 105 -21.01 -20.23 -18.68
N ALA A 106 -20.61 -20.79 -19.82
CA ALA A 106 -21.45 -20.78 -21.03
C ALA A 106 -22.78 -21.54 -20.84
N ALA A 107 -22.75 -22.66 -20.12
CA ALA A 107 -23.97 -23.40 -19.76
C ALA A 107 -24.89 -22.60 -18.83
N LEU A 108 -24.31 -21.84 -17.89
CA LEU A 108 -25.05 -20.94 -17.01
C LEU A 108 -25.69 -19.79 -17.80
N ASP A 109 -24.96 -19.16 -18.71
CA ASP A 109 -25.48 -18.11 -19.60
C ASP A 109 -26.71 -18.60 -20.40
N LEU A 110 -26.61 -19.80 -20.96
CA LEU A 110 -27.71 -20.43 -21.67
C LEU A 110 -28.92 -20.71 -20.77
N ALA A 111 -28.67 -21.15 -19.53
CA ALA A 111 -29.73 -21.41 -18.56
C ALA A 111 -30.45 -20.11 -18.15
N ILE A 112 -29.71 -19.03 -17.91
CA ILE A 112 -30.26 -17.70 -17.61
C ILE A 112 -31.11 -17.20 -18.78
N ALA A 113 -30.59 -17.28 -20.01
CA ALA A 113 -31.31 -16.87 -21.21
C ALA A 113 -32.64 -17.63 -21.37
N LYS A 114 -32.63 -18.95 -21.18
CA LYS A 114 -33.85 -19.78 -21.22
C LYS A 114 -34.85 -19.39 -20.13
N ALA A 115 -34.38 -19.13 -18.91
CA ALA A 115 -35.24 -18.67 -17.82
C ALA A 115 -35.89 -17.32 -18.14
N ARG A 116 -35.13 -16.35 -18.68
CA ARG A 116 -35.67 -15.04 -19.10
C ARG A 116 -36.73 -15.19 -20.18
N THR A 117 -36.51 -16.02 -21.20
CA THR A 117 -37.53 -16.29 -22.23
C THR A 117 -38.79 -16.91 -21.62
N GLY A 118 -38.66 -17.92 -20.77
CA GLY A 118 -39.81 -18.55 -20.13
C GLY A 118 -40.60 -17.60 -19.22
N LEU A 119 -39.91 -16.72 -18.48
CA LEU A 119 -40.57 -15.68 -17.69
C LEU A 119 -41.30 -14.66 -18.57
N GLN A 120 -40.71 -14.29 -19.71
CA GLN A 120 -41.35 -13.37 -20.65
C GLN A 120 -42.63 -13.95 -21.27
N ASP A 121 -42.64 -15.25 -21.57
CA ASP A 121 -43.83 -15.96 -22.06
C ASP A 121 -44.95 -15.96 -21.01
N VAL A 122 -44.63 -16.32 -19.76
CA VAL A 122 -45.59 -16.28 -18.63
C VAL A 122 -46.09 -14.86 -18.38
N GLN A 123 -45.21 -13.86 -18.44
CA GLN A 123 -45.57 -12.45 -18.29
C GLN A 123 -46.56 -12.01 -19.37
N THR A 124 -46.39 -12.49 -20.61
CA THR A 124 -47.28 -12.18 -21.73
C THR A 124 -48.67 -12.78 -21.52
N GLU A 125 -48.75 -14.04 -21.08
CA GLU A 125 -50.03 -14.69 -20.73
C GLU A 125 -50.72 -13.98 -19.56
N TRP A 126 -49.97 -13.68 -18.51
CA TRP A 126 -50.47 -12.96 -17.34
C TRP A 126 -50.98 -11.55 -17.68
N ASN A 127 -50.28 -10.81 -18.54
CA ASN A 127 -50.72 -9.48 -19.01
C ASN A 127 -52.11 -9.55 -19.66
N GLY A 128 -52.40 -10.63 -20.39
CA GLY A 128 -53.72 -10.86 -21.00
C GLY A 128 -54.83 -11.01 -19.96
N ARG A 129 -54.61 -11.81 -18.90
CA ARG A 129 -55.54 -11.96 -17.77
C ARG A 129 -55.67 -10.67 -16.96
N SER A 130 -54.54 -10.02 -16.65
CA SER A 130 -54.47 -8.78 -15.88
C SER A 130 -55.30 -7.67 -16.54
N ALA A 131 -55.24 -7.54 -17.87
CA ALA A 131 -56.05 -6.57 -18.62
C ALA A 131 -57.57 -6.80 -18.47
N GLN A 132 -58.03 -8.06 -18.43
CA GLN A 132 -59.45 -8.39 -18.23
C GLN A 132 -59.93 -8.03 -16.82
N VAL A 133 -59.10 -8.31 -15.81
CA VAL A 133 -59.40 -7.98 -14.42
C VAL A 133 -59.35 -6.47 -14.18
N GLU A 134 -58.46 -5.74 -14.86
CA GLU A 134 -58.37 -4.28 -14.75
C GLU A 134 -59.62 -3.57 -15.30
N ASP A 135 -60.20 -4.04 -16.41
CA ASP A 135 -61.45 -3.49 -16.96
C ASP A 135 -62.64 -3.72 -16.01
N ALA A 136 -62.70 -4.88 -15.35
CA ALA A 136 -63.68 -5.16 -14.31
C ALA A 136 -63.46 -4.29 -13.07
N HIS A 137 -62.21 -4.14 -12.63
CA HIS A 137 -61.83 -3.33 -11.46
C HIS A 137 -62.13 -1.84 -11.65
N GLN A 138 -61.93 -1.27 -12.85
CA GLN A 138 -62.29 0.12 -13.14
C GLN A 138 -63.80 0.37 -13.00
N LYS A 139 -64.66 -0.63 -13.29
CA LYS A 139 -66.10 -0.52 -13.06
C LYS A 139 -66.43 -0.50 -11.56
N THR A 140 -65.80 -1.38 -10.79
CA THR A 140 -65.95 -1.42 -9.31
C THR A 140 -65.44 -0.13 -8.63
N LEU A 141 -64.33 0.44 -9.10
CA LEU A 141 -63.81 1.72 -8.58
C LEU A 141 -64.77 2.89 -8.86
N ARG A 142 -65.42 2.92 -10.02
CA ARG A 142 -66.45 3.94 -10.34
C ARG A 142 -67.70 3.82 -9.48
N GLU A 143 -68.02 2.61 -9.00
CA GLU A 143 -69.12 2.38 -8.06
C GLU A 143 -68.73 2.78 -6.64
N LEU A 144 -67.53 2.39 -6.17
CA LEU A 144 -67.01 2.77 -4.85
C LEU A 144 -66.82 4.29 -4.69
N ALA A 145 -66.46 4.99 -5.78
CA ALA A 145 -66.36 6.44 -5.80
C ALA A 145 -67.72 7.13 -5.59
N LYS A 146 -68.85 6.48 -5.95
CA LYS A 146 -70.20 7.00 -5.67
C LYS A 146 -70.58 6.85 -4.20
N ASP A 147 -70.01 5.87 -3.51
CA ASP A 147 -70.20 5.61 -2.09
C ASP A 147 -69.20 6.40 -1.21
N GLY A 148 -68.35 7.25 -1.81
CA GLY A 148 -67.36 8.07 -1.10
C GLY A 148 -66.15 7.29 -0.58
N ILE A 149 -65.89 6.09 -1.08
CA ILE A 149 -64.78 5.22 -0.65
C ILE A 149 -63.65 5.28 -1.68
N ASP A 150 -62.44 5.67 -1.25
CA ASP A 150 -61.26 5.72 -2.11
C ASP A 150 -60.60 4.34 -2.27
N GLY A 151 -61.06 3.58 -3.27
CA GLY A 151 -60.47 2.29 -3.62
C GLY A 151 -59.11 2.38 -4.33
N SER A 152 -58.69 3.58 -4.78
CA SER A 152 -57.42 3.77 -5.48
C SER A 152 -56.23 3.83 -4.51
N GLU A 153 -56.44 4.42 -3.32
CA GLU A 153 -55.45 4.42 -2.23
C GLU A 153 -55.19 3.00 -1.70
N TYR A 154 -56.23 2.17 -1.56
CA TYR A 154 -56.07 0.77 -1.14
C TYR A 154 -55.16 -0.03 -2.09
N THR A 155 -55.39 0.11 -3.40
CA THR A 155 -54.60 -0.57 -4.42
C THR A 155 -53.14 -0.09 -4.43
N SER A 156 -52.91 1.21 -4.24
CA SER A 156 -51.54 1.76 -4.20
C SER A 156 -50.76 1.29 -2.96
N VAL A 157 -51.42 1.20 -1.79
CA VAL A 157 -50.83 0.66 -0.56
C VAL A 157 -50.46 -0.81 -0.73
N LEU A 158 -51.34 -1.62 -1.33
CA LEU A 158 -51.05 -3.03 -1.64
C LEU A 158 -49.83 -3.18 -2.56
N GLN A 159 -49.80 -2.44 -3.67
CA GLN A 159 -48.68 -2.48 -4.61
C GLN A 159 -47.36 -2.09 -3.94
N ARG A 160 -47.38 -1.09 -3.05
CA ARG A 160 -46.20 -0.64 -2.32
C ARG A 160 -45.68 -1.71 -1.34
N ILE A 161 -46.56 -2.44 -0.67
CA ILE A 161 -46.17 -3.53 0.23
C ILE A 161 -45.54 -4.69 -0.55
N GLU A 162 -46.16 -5.15 -1.63
CA GLU A 162 -45.63 -6.24 -2.47
C GLU A 162 -44.28 -5.88 -3.11
N GLN A 163 -44.03 -4.60 -3.41
CA GLN A 163 -42.73 -4.13 -3.91
C GLN A 163 -41.64 -4.09 -2.83
N LEU A 164 -42.00 -3.89 -1.56
CA LEU A 164 -41.07 -3.74 -0.45
C LEU A 164 -40.77 -5.07 0.26
N GLU A 165 -41.71 -6.03 0.25
CA GLU A 165 -41.57 -7.36 0.87
C GLU A 165 -40.28 -8.09 0.41
N PRO A 166 -40.01 -8.26 -0.91
CA PRO A 166 -38.79 -8.94 -1.38
C PRO A 166 -37.50 -8.22 -0.98
N LYS A 167 -37.54 -6.88 -0.83
CA LYS A 167 -36.37 -6.08 -0.45
C LYS A 167 -35.90 -6.38 0.96
N LYS A 168 -36.74 -6.93 1.83
CA LYS A 168 -36.34 -7.37 3.18
C LYS A 168 -35.37 -8.55 3.13
N LEU A 169 -35.60 -9.51 2.23
CA LEU A 169 -34.69 -10.64 2.04
C LEU A 169 -33.35 -10.14 1.48
N ARG A 170 -33.41 -9.23 0.48
CA ARG A 170 -32.22 -8.60 -0.11
C ARG A 170 -31.43 -7.77 0.90
N GLN A 171 -32.11 -7.01 1.77
CA GLN A 171 -31.49 -6.26 2.88
C GLN A 171 -30.71 -7.22 3.81
N ALA A 172 -31.33 -8.33 4.21
CA ALA A 172 -30.70 -9.30 5.10
C ALA A 172 -29.44 -9.90 4.46
N LYS A 173 -29.51 -10.30 3.18
CA LYS A 173 -28.37 -10.83 2.42
C LYS A 173 -27.25 -9.79 2.31
N LEU A 174 -27.56 -8.57 1.86
CA LEU A 174 -26.56 -7.49 1.73
C LEU A 174 -25.92 -7.12 3.07
N ALA A 175 -26.67 -7.17 4.18
CA ALA A 175 -26.13 -6.92 5.50
C ALA A 175 -25.16 -8.04 5.96
N GLU A 176 -25.47 -9.30 5.61
CA GLU A 176 -24.59 -10.44 5.86
C GLU A 176 -23.31 -10.35 5.02
N ASP A 177 -23.44 -10.07 3.72
CA ASP A 177 -22.31 -9.89 2.80
C ASP A 177 -21.40 -8.74 3.25
N LEU A 178 -21.99 -7.60 3.65
CA LEU A 178 -21.23 -6.47 4.19
C LEU A 178 -20.47 -6.84 5.46
N LYS A 179 -21.08 -7.64 6.34
CA LYS A 179 -20.44 -8.11 7.58
C LYS A 179 -19.28 -9.07 7.26
N ALA A 180 -19.46 -9.97 6.29
CA ALA A 180 -18.42 -10.88 5.84
C ALA A 180 -17.24 -10.10 5.23
N ALA A 181 -17.50 -9.20 4.28
CA ALA A 181 -16.48 -8.38 3.63
C ALA A 181 -15.69 -7.51 4.63
N ASN A 182 -16.37 -6.90 5.61
CA ASN A 182 -15.70 -6.14 6.68
C ASN A 182 -14.82 -7.02 7.57
N THR A 183 -15.22 -8.28 7.81
CA THR A 183 -14.44 -9.23 8.58
C THR A 183 -13.18 -9.65 7.84
N GLU A 184 -13.28 -9.92 6.53
CA GLU A 184 -12.13 -10.22 5.68
C GLU A 184 -11.17 -9.05 5.58
N ARG A 185 -11.69 -7.84 5.34
CA ARG A 185 -10.90 -6.60 5.33
C ARG A 185 -10.12 -6.42 6.62
N ARG A 186 -10.76 -6.63 7.78
CA ARG A 186 -10.09 -6.51 9.09
C ARG A 186 -8.92 -7.48 9.24
N LYS A 187 -9.06 -8.72 8.74
CA LYS A 187 -7.98 -9.72 8.75
C LYS A 187 -6.82 -9.29 7.85
N ALA A 188 -7.11 -8.87 6.62
CA ALA A 188 -6.08 -8.40 5.69
C ALA A 188 -5.30 -7.20 6.23
N LEU A 189 -5.96 -6.23 6.85
CA LEU A 189 -5.31 -5.09 7.49
C LEU A 189 -4.41 -5.49 8.66
N GLU A 190 -4.81 -6.50 9.43
CA GLU A 190 -4.00 -7.02 10.55
C GLU A 190 -2.73 -7.72 10.06
N GLU A 191 -2.85 -8.58 9.03
CA GLU A 191 -1.70 -9.22 8.38
C GLU A 191 -0.73 -8.19 7.78
N TRP A 192 -1.27 -7.11 7.22
CA TRP A 192 -0.47 -6.00 6.69
C TRP A 192 0.27 -5.23 7.79
N GLU A 193 -0.39 -4.91 8.91
CA GLU A 193 0.24 -4.28 10.08
C GLU A 193 1.36 -5.14 10.68
N ASP A 194 1.16 -6.46 10.76
CA ASP A 194 2.17 -7.41 11.24
C ASP A 194 3.38 -7.47 10.32
N THR A 195 3.15 -7.51 9.01
CA THR A 195 4.20 -7.50 7.98
C THR A 195 5.03 -6.20 8.06
N LYS A 196 4.37 -5.05 8.16
CA LYS A 196 5.03 -3.76 8.34
C LYS A 196 5.83 -3.68 9.64
N SER A 197 5.27 -4.19 10.72
CA SER A 197 5.97 -4.26 12.01
C SER A 197 7.20 -5.15 11.94
N ALA A 198 7.15 -6.26 11.19
CA ALA A 198 8.31 -7.10 10.92
C ALA A 198 9.38 -6.37 10.07
N GLN A 199 8.97 -5.66 9.02
CA GLN A 199 9.85 -4.85 8.18
C GLN A 199 10.54 -3.75 8.99
N PHE A 200 9.78 -2.99 9.79
CA PHE A 200 10.32 -1.95 10.67
C PHE A 200 11.33 -2.53 11.67
N ARG A 201 11.03 -3.67 12.31
CA ARG A 201 11.99 -4.36 13.20
C ARG A 201 13.25 -4.82 12.47
N SER A 202 13.18 -5.13 11.18
CA SER A 202 14.36 -5.44 10.35
C SER A 202 15.21 -4.19 10.14
N LEU A 203 14.59 -3.08 9.74
CA LEU A 203 15.26 -1.78 9.55
C LEU A 203 15.89 -1.26 10.84
N GLU A 204 15.17 -1.35 11.96
CA GLU A 204 15.66 -0.91 13.26
C GLU A 204 16.88 -1.72 13.71
N ARG A 205 16.87 -3.05 13.49
CA ARG A 205 18.02 -3.92 13.74
C ARG A 205 19.21 -3.56 12.83
N ALA A 206 18.96 -3.28 11.55
CA ALA A 206 20.01 -2.86 10.62
C ALA A 206 20.63 -1.52 11.06
N ALA A 207 19.83 -0.52 11.42
CA ALA A 207 20.30 0.78 11.90
C ALA A 207 21.10 0.68 13.21
N LYS A 208 20.65 -0.15 14.16
CA LYS A 208 21.40 -0.46 15.39
C LYS A 208 22.73 -1.15 15.08
N LYS A 209 22.76 -2.08 14.13
CA LYS A 209 24.00 -2.77 13.69
C LYS A 209 24.99 -1.79 13.05
N VAL A 210 24.52 -0.90 12.18
CA VAL A 210 25.33 0.15 11.55
C VAL A 210 25.91 1.08 12.61
N SER A 211 25.07 1.62 13.49
CA SER A 211 25.51 2.51 14.58
C SER A 211 26.55 1.85 15.48
N ARG A 212 26.36 0.57 15.83
CA ARG A 212 27.33 -0.18 16.63
C ARG A 212 28.67 -0.37 15.93
N LYS A 213 28.68 -0.59 14.61
CA LYS A 213 29.93 -0.76 13.83
C LYS A 213 30.72 0.54 13.67
N LEU A 214 30.01 1.67 13.57
CA LEU A 214 30.60 3.00 13.40
C LEU A 214 30.84 3.73 14.73
N GLY A 215 30.39 3.17 15.85
CA GLY A 215 30.64 3.67 17.19
C GLY A 215 30.16 5.11 17.36
N ASP A 216 31.00 5.95 17.93
CA ASP A 216 30.69 7.36 18.18
C ASP A 216 30.87 8.26 16.95
N ARG A 217 31.00 7.70 15.74
CA ARG A 217 31.18 8.48 14.50
C ARG A 217 29.88 8.75 13.78
N VAL A 218 29.10 7.70 13.54
CA VAL A 218 27.84 7.78 12.81
C VAL A 218 26.76 7.05 13.58
N LYS A 219 25.64 7.74 13.78
CA LYS A 219 24.43 7.18 14.40
C LYS A 219 23.33 7.14 13.36
N VAL A 220 22.72 5.97 13.21
CA VAL A 220 21.58 5.74 12.32
C VAL A 220 20.38 5.36 13.16
N SER A 221 19.28 6.08 13.00
CA SER A 221 17.99 5.79 13.64
C SER A 221 16.90 5.65 12.58
N VAL A 222 15.93 4.79 12.87
CA VAL A 222 14.75 4.59 12.02
C VAL A 222 13.53 5.03 12.81
N THR A 223 12.70 5.83 12.16
CA THR A 223 11.53 6.45 12.75
C THR A 223 10.29 5.78 12.19
N ALA A 224 9.52 5.12 13.05
CA ALA A 224 8.28 4.43 12.65
C ALA A 224 7.27 5.45 12.11
N THR A 225 6.60 5.09 11.02
CA THR A 225 5.60 5.94 10.35
C THR A 225 6.11 7.37 10.16
N GLY A 226 7.33 7.49 9.62
CA GLY A 226 8.06 8.74 9.56
C GLY A 226 7.65 9.62 8.39
N ASP A 227 7.31 9.00 7.25
CA ASP A 227 6.77 9.70 6.10
C ASP A 227 5.25 9.84 6.26
N ARG A 228 4.78 11.09 6.16
CA ARG A 228 3.38 11.49 6.37
C ARG A 228 2.76 12.11 5.13
N ALA A 229 3.48 12.21 4.01
CA ALA A 229 3.03 12.95 2.84
C ALA A 229 1.67 12.44 2.31
N ALA A 230 1.52 11.11 2.19
CA ALA A 230 0.29 10.48 1.73
C ALA A 230 -0.90 10.75 2.67
N LEU A 231 -0.67 10.74 4.00
CA LEU A 231 -1.70 11.08 4.98
C LEU A 231 -2.12 12.55 4.84
N GLU A 232 -1.16 13.46 4.71
CA GLU A 232 -1.47 14.88 4.56
C GLU A 232 -2.27 15.17 3.29
N GLU A 233 -1.90 14.52 2.17
CA GLU A 233 -2.63 14.62 0.92
C GLU A 233 -4.06 14.11 1.06
N HIS A 234 -4.23 12.94 1.69
CA HIS A 234 -5.57 12.39 1.94
C HIS A 234 -6.41 13.32 2.82
N LEU A 235 -5.87 13.82 3.92
CA LEU A 235 -6.59 14.73 4.81
C LEU A 235 -6.98 16.05 4.11
N ARG A 236 -6.19 16.55 3.16
CA ARG A 236 -6.53 17.76 2.38
C ARG A 236 -7.81 17.59 1.56
N THR A 237 -8.19 16.37 1.19
CA THR A 237 -9.44 16.09 0.45
C THR A 237 -10.70 16.43 1.25
N LEU A 238 -10.62 16.47 2.59
CA LEU A 238 -11.73 16.92 3.46
C LEU A 238 -12.07 18.41 3.30
N GLY A 239 -11.15 19.20 2.74
CA GLY A 239 -11.32 20.62 2.53
C GLY A 239 -11.18 21.50 3.80
N GLY A 240 -10.94 22.79 3.56
CA GLY A 240 -10.72 23.79 4.60
C GLY A 240 -9.40 23.62 5.36
N ARG A 241 -9.31 24.21 6.55
CA ARG A 241 -8.10 24.20 7.37
C ARG A 241 -7.90 22.84 8.05
N VAL A 242 -6.94 22.06 7.55
CA VAL A 242 -6.51 20.74 8.09
C VAL A 242 -5.13 20.78 8.76
N SER A 243 -4.45 21.94 8.76
CA SER A 243 -3.11 22.11 9.33
C SER A 243 -3.01 21.64 10.79
N ASP A 244 -4.03 21.97 11.59
CA ASP A 244 -4.02 21.67 13.02
C ASP A 244 -4.29 20.17 13.27
N MET A 245 -5.02 19.51 12.36
CA MET A 245 -5.23 18.06 12.36
C MET A 245 -3.93 17.33 12.00
N VAL A 246 -3.28 17.74 10.91
CA VAL A 246 -1.97 17.21 10.49
C VAL A 246 -0.94 17.38 11.62
N GLN A 247 -0.88 18.55 12.25
CA GLN A 247 0.02 18.81 13.36
C GLN A 247 -0.28 17.93 14.60
N SER A 248 -1.55 17.64 14.86
CA SER A 248 -1.94 16.78 15.98
C SER A 248 -1.53 15.34 15.73
N LEU A 249 -1.74 14.84 14.51
CA LEU A 249 -1.39 13.48 14.10
C LEU A 249 0.13 13.29 13.97
N SER A 250 0.88 14.32 13.56
CA SER A 250 2.34 14.24 13.44
C SER A 250 3.06 14.10 14.78
N ARG A 251 2.43 14.52 15.88
CA ARG A 251 2.95 14.32 17.25
C ARG A 251 2.80 12.89 17.76
N GLN A 252 1.99 12.06 17.10
CA GLN A 252 1.80 10.66 17.47
C GLN A 252 2.86 9.80 16.81
N GLN A 253 3.62 9.06 17.62
CA GLN A 253 4.67 8.19 17.11
C GLN A 253 4.81 6.93 17.99
N PRO A 254 4.52 5.73 17.43
CA PRO A 254 3.99 5.46 16.08
C PRO A 254 2.51 5.89 15.95
N LEU A 255 2.07 6.18 14.71
CA LEU A 255 0.64 6.39 14.42
C LEU A 255 0.06 5.13 13.77
N SER A 256 -1.01 4.58 14.31
CA SER A 256 -1.76 3.49 13.66
C SER A 256 -2.92 4.06 12.85
N MET A 257 -2.92 3.79 11.55
CA MET A 257 -4.00 4.17 10.64
C MET A 257 -5.28 3.39 10.92
N ARG A 258 -5.15 2.11 11.30
CA ARG A 258 -6.28 1.28 11.75
C ARG A 258 -6.93 1.85 13.00
N ALA A 259 -6.14 2.23 14.00
CA ALA A 259 -6.68 2.83 15.22
C ALA A 259 -7.35 4.18 14.95
N LEU A 260 -6.79 5.00 14.05
CA LEU A 260 -7.38 6.26 13.63
C LEU A 260 -8.72 6.06 12.93
N ALA A 261 -8.78 5.16 11.95
CA ALA A 261 -10.02 4.83 11.25
C ALA A 261 -11.08 4.24 12.18
N GLN A 262 -10.68 3.38 13.13
CA GLN A 262 -11.58 2.85 14.14
C GLN A 262 -12.14 3.94 15.05
N ALA A 263 -11.30 4.87 15.52
CA ALA A 263 -11.75 6.02 16.30
C ALA A 263 -12.74 6.90 15.51
N CYS A 264 -12.52 7.10 14.21
CA CYS A 264 -13.47 7.80 13.35
C CYS A 264 -14.86 7.14 13.30
N ARG A 265 -14.91 5.80 13.33
CA ARG A 265 -16.17 5.03 13.35
C ARG A 265 -16.85 5.04 14.71
N GLU A 266 -16.08 5.08 15.79
CA GLU A 266 -16.59 5.11 17.17
C GLU A 266 -17.12 6.50 17.57
N GLY A 267 -16.58 7.55 16.95
CA GLY A 267 -17.06 8.91 17.10
C GLY A 267 -16.07 9.84 17.79
N LYS A 268 -16.55 11.03 18.14
CA LYS A 268 -15.72 12.17 18.53
C LYS A 268 -14.91 11.91 19.78
N GLU A 269 -15.54 11.32 20.78
CA GLU A 269 -14.93 11.03 22.06
C GLU A 269 -13.74 10.09 21.90
N ALA A 270 -13.88 9.06 21.04
CA ALA A 270 -12.81 8.11 20.74
C ALA A 270 -11.62 8.77 20.04
N ILE A 271 -11.88 9.66 19.07
CA ILE A 271 -10.83 10.45 18.40
C ILE A 271 -10.09 11.32 19.41
N VAL A 272 -10.81 12.12 20.20
CA VAL A 272 -10.18 13.08 21.13
C VAL A 272 -9.38 12.35 22.21
N GLN A 273 -9.83 11.17 22.64
CA GLN A 273 -9.12 10.35 23.63
C GLN A 273 -7.84 9.72 23.07
N SER A 274 -7.89 9.18 21.85
CA SER A 274 -6.77 8.42 21.26
C SER A 274 -5.81 9.30 20.45
N PHE A 275 -6.31 10.41 19.90
CA PHE A 275 -5.59 11.33 19.02
C PHE A 275 -5.90 12.77 19.47
N PRO A 276 -5.14 13.33 20.43
CA PRO A 276 -5.39 14.66 20.99
C PRO A 276 -5.36 15.74 19.91
N MET A 277 -6.55 16.16 19.48
CA MET A 277 -6.74 17.20 18.45
C MET A 277 -7.91 18.11 18.82
N PRO A 278 -7.98 19.32 18.24
CA PRO A 278 -9.09 20.24 18.51
C PRO A 278 -10.45 19.58 18.18
N PRO A 279 -11.50 19.75 19.02
CA PRO A 279 -12.80 19.12 18.80
C PRO A 279 -13.42 19.40 17.43
N ALA A 280 -13.18 20.59 16.86
CA ALA A 280 -13.64 20.96 15.52
C ALA A 280 -12.97 20.14 14.41
N GLN A 281 -11.74 19.67 14.61
CA GLN A 281 -11.03 18.81 13.66
C GLN A 281 -11.49 17.35 13.79
N ALA A 282 -11.74 16.89 15.01
CA ALA A 282 -12.36 15.57 15.24
C ALA A 282 -13.75 15.48 14.57
N GLU A 283 -14.57 16.53 14.68
CA GLU A 283 -15.88 16.60 14.03
C GLU A 283 -15.78 16.46 12.50
N LYS A 284 -14.77 17.07 11.88
CA LYS A 284 -14.54 16.95 10.43
C LYS A 284 -14.22 15.52 10.00
N LEU A 285 -13.43 14.79 10.80
CA LEU A 285 -13.10 13.40 10.50
C LEU A 285 -14.32 12.48 10.58
N ILE A 286 -15.23 12.75 11.52
CA ILE A 286 -16.49 12.00 11.64
C ILE A 286 -17.45 12.33 10.49
N GLY A 287 -17.45 13.59 10.05
CA GLY A 287 -18.23 14.04 8.89
C GLY A 287 -17.76 13.45 7.56
N ALA A 288 -16.62 12.74 7.54
CA ALA A 288 -16.14 12.06 6.36
C ALA A 288 -17.00 10.84 6.02
N ASN A 289 -17.13 10.54 4.73
CA ASN A 289 -17.90 9.37 4.28
C ASN A 289 -17.14 8.06 4.55
N SER A 290 -17.84 6.93 4.42
CA SER A 290 -17.22 5.61 4.62
C SER A 290 -16.05 5.32 3.67
N SER A 291 -16.08 5.86 2.44
CA SER A 291 -14.99 5.67 1.47
C SER A 291 -13.70 6.30 1.97
N PHE A 292 -13.78 7.54 2.43
CA PHE A 292 -12.66 8.28 2.99
C PHE A 292 -11.98 7.54 4.15
N ILE A 293 -12.78 6.95 5.05
CA ILE A 293 -12.27 6.19 6.19
C ILE A 293 -11.65 4.85 5.76
N MET A 294 -12.18 4.22 4.70
CA MET A 294 -11.57 3.01 4.15
C MET A 294 -10.24 3.34 3.45
N GLU A 295 -10.19 4.39 2.65
CA GLU A 295 -8.96 4.88 2.01
C GLU A 295 -7.90 5.24 3.06
N LEU A 296 -8.32 5.83 4.18
CA LEU A 296 -7.44 6.18 5.31
C LEU A 296 -6.71 4.95 5.88
N GLU A 297 -7.36 3.78 5.94
CA GLU A 297 -6.74 2.54 6.43
C GLU A 297 -5.72 1.95 5.47
N GLU A 298 -5.81 2.29 4.18
CA GLU A 298 -4.92 1.77 3.13
C GLU A 298 -3.65 2.60 2.98
N ILE A 299 -3.60 3.79 3.61
CA ILE A 299 -2.43 4.65 3.56
C ILE A 299 -1.23 3.98 4.20
N ASP A 300 -0.20 3.76 3.39
CA ASP A 300 1.11 3.39 3.90
C ASP A 300 1.86 4.60 4.43
N LEU A 301 2.44 4.46 5.63
CA LEU A 301 3.30 5.44 6.26
C LEU A 301 4.68 4.81 6.43
N PRO A 302 5.54 4.91 5.40
CA PRO A 302 6.87 4.34 5.44
C PRO A 302 7.69 4.84 6.63
N ALA A 303 8.59 3.99 7.11
CA ALA A 303 9.58 4.40 8.07
C ALA A 303 10.62 5.31 7.41
N THR A 304 11.04 6.36 8.10
CA THR A 304 12.14 7.23 7.64
C THR A 304 13.44 6.88 8.36
N THR A 305 14.56 7.12 7.69
CA THR A 305 15.89 6.87 8.25
C THR A 305 16.60 8.20 8.45
N THR A 306 17.14 8.41 9.65
CA THR A 306 17.97 9.57 9.97
C THR A 306 19.39 9.11 10.21
N VAL A 307 20.33 9.69 9.46
CA VAL A 307 21.77 9.49 9.64
C VAL A 307 22.32 10.75 10.28
N GLN A 308 23.09 10.57 11.35
CA GLN A 308 23.74 11.64 12.08
C GLN A 308 25.25 11.39 12.17
N LEU A 309 26.05 12.42 11.93
CA LEU A 309 27.50 12.40 12.11
C LEU A 309 27.85 13.09 13.44
N ASN A 310 28.81 12.53 14.17
CA ASN A 310 29.41 13.21 15.30
C ASN A 310 30.49 14.18 14.81
N VAL A 311 30.28 15.47 15.05
CA VAL A 311 31.20 16.55 14.67
C VAL A 311 32.03 17.08 15.84
N ALA A 312 31.99 16.40 17.00
CA ALA A 312 32.77 16.78 18.16
C ALA A 312 34.27 16.55 17.93
N ARG A 313 35.09 17.38 18.58
CA ARG A 313 36.54 17.13 18.66
C ARG A 313 36.80 15.90 19.53
N GLU A 314 37.88 15.20 19.23
CA GLU A 314 38.31 14.05 20.01
C GLU A 314 38.49 14.40 21.50
N GLY A 315 37.93 13.56 22.37
CA GLY A 315 37.87 13.78 23.82
C GLY A 315 36.76 14.72 24.29
N ALA A 316 36.02 15.38 23.38
CA ALA A 316 34.85 16.19 23.73
C ALA A 316 33.55 15.37 23.67
N PRO A 317 32.47 15.80 24.36
CA PRO A 317 31.17 15.16 24.27
C PRO A 317 30.64 15.14 22.82
N ALA A 318 30.01 14.04 22.42
CA ALA A 318 29.50 13.87 21.07
C ALA A 318 28.48 14.95 20.68
N VAL A 319 28.64 15.52 19.49
CA VAL A 319 27.74 16.52 18.90
C VAL A 319 27.17 15.92 17.63
N TRP A 320 25.93 15.46 17.69
CA TRP A 320 25.25 14.81 16.58
C TRP A 320 24.57 15.83 15.68
N ARG A 321 24.85 15.76 14.38
CA ARG A 321 24.22 16.59 13.33
C ARG A 321 23.62 15.70 12.27
N THR A 322 22.40 15.99 11.82
CA THR A 322 21.78 15.26 10.70
C THR A 322 22.49 15.59 9.40
N LEU A 323 22.37 14.73 8.38
CA LEU A 323 23.01 14.99 7.08
C LEU A 323 22.70 16.39 6.55
N ASP A 324 21.46 16.87 6.65
CA ASP A 324 21.06 18.19 6.13
C ASP A 324 21.78 19.37 6.79
N GLU A 325 22.23 19.20 8.04
CA GLU A 325 22.96 20.20 8.83
C GLU A 325 24.48 20.20 8.58
N LEU A 326 24.98 19.21 7.85
CA LEU A 326 26.41 19.01 7.61
C LEU A 326 26.92 19.79 6.40
N SER A 327 28.19 20.19 6.43
CA SER A 327 28.89 20.67 5.24
C SER A 327 29.00 19.57 4.18
N THR A 328 29.26 19.92 2.92
CA THR A 328 29.47 18.95 1.82
C THR A 328 30.50 17.88 2.22
N GLY A 329 31.62 18.31 2.80
CA GLY A 329 32.66 17.38 3.23
C GLY A 329 32.28 16.46 4.39
N GLN A 330 31.52 16.96 5.35
CA GLN A 330 30.99 16.14 6.43
C GLN A 330 29.93 15.15 5.93
N LYS A 331 29.09 15.55 4.96
CA LYS A 331 28.15 14.63 4.28
C LYS A 331 28.90 13.51 3.57
N ALA A 332 29.91 13.86 2.78
CA ALA A 332 30.77 12.88 2.10
C ALA A 332 31.41 11.91 3.10
N THR A 333 31.90 12.44 4.24
CA THR A 333 32.46 11.62 5.34
C THR A 333 31.45 10.61 5.86
N ALA A 334 30.24 11.05 6.18
CA ALA A 334 29.20 10.19 6.74
C ALA A 334 28.81 9.06 5.76
N VAL A 335 28.64 9.42 4.48
CA VAL A 335 28.30 8.47 3.41
C VAL A 335 29.43 7.48 3.20
N LEU A 336 30.68 7.94 3.13
CA LEU A 336 31.83 7.05 2.94
C LEU A 336 31.98 6.06 4.11
N LEU A 337 31.84 6.52 5.35
CA LEU A 337 31.88 5.62 6.52
C LEU A 337 30.80 4.54 6.46
N LEU A 338 29.61 4.86 5.93
CA LEU A 338 28.55 3.87 5.70
C LEU A 338 28.91 2.88 4.58
N LEU A 339 29.50 3.37 3.48
CA LEU A 339 29.90 2.54 2.33
C LEU A 339 31.08 1.60 2.64
N LEU A 340 31.96 2.00 3.57
CA LEU A 340 33.07 1.18 4.03
C LEU A 340 32.61 -0.02 4.87
N LEU A 341 31.36 -0.04 5.35
CA LEU A 341 30.83 -1.18 6.08
C LEU A 341 30.72 -2.43 5.19
N GLU A 342 30.93 -3.58 5.83
CA GLU A 342 30.86 -4.94 5.27
C GLU A 342 29.86 -5.11 4.10
N SER A 343 30.41 -5.34 2.92
CA SER A 343 29.72 -5.69 1.68
C SER A 343 30.52 -6.76 0.95
N PRO A 344 29.87 -7.74 0.28
CA PRO A 344 30.57 -8.82 -0.42
C PRO A 344 31.24 -8.41 -1.74
N GLY A 345 30.81 -7.31 -2.37
CA GLY A 345 31.37 -6.86 -3.66
C GLY A 345 32.56 -5.91 -3.50
N PRO A 346 33.43 -5.71 -4.51
CA PRO A 346 34.52 -4.73 -4.43
C PRO A 346 33.99 -3.29 -4.21
N LEU A 347 34.81 -2.40 -3.66
CA LEU A 347 34.52 -0.95 -3.58
C LEU A 347 35.52 -0.19 -4.44
N LEU A 348 35.04 0.55 -5.43
CA LEU A 348 35.82 1.50 -6.21
C LEU A 348 35.49 2.90 -5.71
N ILE A 349 36.51 3.67 -5.34
CA ILE A 349 36.34 5.05 -4.89
C ILE A 349 37.35 5.92 -5.63
N ASP A 350 36.84 6.91 -6.33
CA ASP A 350 37.62 7.92 -7.02
C ASP A 350 37.71 9.17 -6.15
N GLN A 351 38.93 9.65 -5.94
CA GLN A 351 39.27 10.84 -5.16
C GLN A 351 38.44 11.00 -3.87
N PRO A 352 38.46 10.02 -2.94
CA PRO A 352 37.74 10.15 -1.68
C PRO A 352 38.14 11.40 -0.89
N GLU A 353 39.34 11.94 -1.10
CA GLU A 353 39.89 13.09 -0.40
C GLU A 353 39.35 14.47 -0.79
N ASP A 354 38.72 14.64 -1.96
CA ASP A 354 38.39 15.98 -2.49
C ASP A 354 37.43 16.77 -1.57
N ASP A 355 36.55 16.04 -0.89
CA ASP A 355 35.59 16.58 0.07
C ASP A 355 35.98 16.27 1.54
N LEU A 356 37.13 15.65 1.81
CA LEU A 356 37.49 15.17 3.15
C LEU A 356 38.75 15.87 3.69
N ASP A 357 38.72 16.28 4.96
CA ASP A 357 39.94 16.78 5.59
C ASP A 357 40.94 15.63 5.90
N ASN A 358 42.23 15.95 5.87
CA ASN A 358 43.31 14.98 6.10
C ASN A 358 43.22 14.26 7.44
N ARG A 359 42.63 14.91 8.45
CA ARG A 359 42.46 14.30 9.76
C ARG A 359 41.35 13.24 9.70
N PHE A 360 40.24 13.50 9.02
CA PHE A 360 39.21 12.48 8.79
C PHE A 360 39.71 11.34 7.91
N ILE A 361 40.58 11.59 6.94
CA ILE A 361 41.19 10.50 6.19
C ILE A 361 41.99 9.59 7.13
N THR A 362 42.85 10.19 7.96
CA THR A 362 43.78 9.47 8.85
C THR A 362 43.08 8.80 10.03
N ASP A 363 42.24 9.53 10.75
CA ASP A 363 41.57 9.02 11.95
C ASP A 363 40.28 8.29 11.57
N GLY A 364 39.58 8.75 10.53
CA GLY A 364 38.27 8.30 10.07
C GLY A 364 38.33 7.05 9.20
N ILE A 365 38.86 7.21 8.00
CA ILE A 365 38.76 6.27 6.88
C ILE A 365 39.80 5.16 7.00
N VAL A 366 41.07 5.51 7.23
CA VAL A 366 42.20 4.58 7.24
C VAL A 366 41.99 3.39 8.20
N PRO A 367 41.52 3.56 9.46
CA PRO A 367 41.25 2.44 10.35
C PRO A 367 40.14 1.52 9.85
N GLN A 368 39.13 2.07 9.15
CA GLN A 368 38.06 1.28 8.54
C GLN A 368 38.58 0.47 7.35
N ILE A 369 39.35 1.09 6.44
CA ILE A 369 40.00 0.41 5.32
C ILE A 369 40.84 -0.78 5.85
N LYS A 370 41.72 -0.53 6.83
CA LYS A 370 42.58 -1.57 7.42
C LYS A 370 41.81 -2.76 7.97
N ARG A 371 40.66 -2.52 8.59
CA ARG A 371 39.80 -3.56 9.15
C ARG A 371 39.05 -4.32 8.07
N GLU A 372 38.46 -3.61 7.12
CA GLU A 372 37.51 -4.16 6.15
C GLU A 372 38.20 -4.77 4.92
N LYS A 373 39.43 -4.34 4.58
CA LYS A 373 40.19 -4.87 3.42
C LYS A 373 40.51 -6.36 3.52
N ARG A 374 40.41 -6.93 4.72
CA ARG A 374 40.53 -8.38 4.98
C ARG A 374 39.32 -9.19 4.50
N ARG A 375 38.20 -8.52 4.20
CA ARG A 375 36.91 -9.15 3.88
C ARG A 375 36.34 -8.67 2.54
N ARG A 376 36.83 -7.54 2.02
CA ARG A 376 36.35 -6.86 0.81
C ARG A 376 37.53 -6.23 0.08
N GLN A 377 37.54 -6.28 -1.25
CA GLN A 377 38.53 -5.56 -2.05
C GLN A 377 38.18 -4.06 -2.11
N PHE A 378 39.19 -3.20 -1.91
CA PHE A 378 39.08 -1.76 -2.12
C PHE A 378 40.02 -1.33 -3.25
N VAL A 379 39.53 -0.48 -4.14
CA VAL A 379 40.29 0.14 -5.21
C VAL A 379 40.10 1.65 -5.08
N PHE A 380 41.20 2.36 -4.85
CA PHE A 380 41.19 3.81 -4.69
C PHE A 380 41.98 4.45 -5.83
N ALA A 381 41.38 5.43 -6.50
CA ALA A 381 42.13 6.44 -7.25
C ALA A 381 42.30 7.65 -6.33
N THR A 382 43.54 7.98 -5.99
CA THR A 382 43.81 9.00 -4.96
C THR A 382 45.16 9.68 -5.21
N HIS A 383 45.21 10.96 -4.85
CA HIS A 383 46.43 11.76 -4.77
C HIS A 383 46.85 12.03 -3.31
N ASN A 384 46.15 11.45 -2.34
CA ASN A 384 46.45 11.64 -0.92
C ASN A 384 47.30 10.49 -0.37
N ALA A 385 48.55 10.77 0.01
CA ALA A 385 49.48 9.78 0.55
C ALA A 385 48.93 9.00 1.76
N ASN A 386 48.04 9.61 2.56
CA ASN A 386 47.51 8.95 3.75
C ASN A 386 46.69 7.70 3.42
N ILE A 387 46.09 7.60 2.23
CA ILE A 387 45.27 6.45 1.86
C ILE A 387 46.13 5.23 1.51
N PRO A 388 47.04 5.27 0.51
CA PRO A 388 47.84 4.10 0.18
C PRO A 388 48.93 3.81 1.23
N VAL A 389 49.50 4.84 1.87
CA VAL A 389 50.59 4.65 2.85
C VAL A 389 50.03 4.25 4.22
N LEU A 390 49.15 5.06 4.82
CA LEU A 390 48.62 4.75 6.15
C LEU A 390 47.54 3.67 6.13
N GLY A 391 46.91 3.40 4.97
CA GLY A 391 45.98 2.29 4.76
C GLY A 391 46.65 0.93 4.53
N ASP A 392 47.99 0.90 4.45
CA ASP A 392 48.82 -0.27 4.11
C ASP A 392 48.40 -0.92 2.78
N ALA A 393 48.31 -0.17 1.68
CA ALA A 393 47.86 -0.72 0.41
C ALA A 393 48.72 -1.93 -0.04
N GLU A 394 48.05 -3.05 -0.36
CA GLU A 394 48.71 -4.27 -0.84
C GLU A 394 49.27 -4.10 -2.26
N LEU A 395 48.64 -3.25 -3.07
CA LEU A 395 49.01 -2.98 -4.45
C LEU A 395 48.82 -1.49 -4.72
N ILE A 396 49.90 -0.83 -5.12
CA ILE A 396 49.92 0.54 -5.61
C ILE A 396 50.21 0.47 -7.11
N ALA A 397 49.39 1.15 -7.90
CA ALA A 397 49.54 1.28 -9.34
C ALA A 397 49.70 2.77 -9.68
N ALA A 398 50.94 3.20 -9.93
CA ALA A 398 51.21 4.59 -10.26
C ALA A 398 51.16 4.81 -11.78
N LEU A 399 50.20 5.62 -12.20
CA LEU A 399 49.94 5.94 -13.59
C LEU A 399 50.89 7.03 -14.10
N GLU A 400 51.40 6.87 -15.33
CA GLU A 400 52.24 7.86 -16.01
C GLU A 400 51.55 8.38 -17.28
N PRO A 401 51.68 9.67 -17.62
CA PRO A 401 51.24 10.18 -18.92
C PRO A 401 51.90 9.40 -20.05
N ALA A 402 51.13 8.99 -21.06
CA ALA A 402 51.70 8.43 -22.28
C ALA A 402 52.35 9.54 -23.11
N GLU A 403 53.37 9.19 -23.89
CA GLU A 403 54.02 10.10 -24.85
C GLU A 403 53.15 10.34 -26.11
N SER A 404 51.85 10.65 -25.94
CA SER A 404 50.93 10.99 -27.03
C SER A 404 50.75 12.51 -27.15
N SER A 405 50.54 13.01 -28.37
CA SER A 405 50.51 14.44 -28.71
C SER A 405 49.33 15.23 -28.11
N ASP A 406 48.34 14.55 -27.54
CA ASP A 406 47.11 15.08 -26.96
C ASP A 406 47.09 15.05 -25.42
N GLY A 407 48.08 14.43 -24.78
CA GLY A 407 48.29 14.48 -23.32
C GLY A 407 47.20 13.83 -22.47
N SER A 408 46.25 13.12 -23.08
CA SER A 408 45.12 12.45 -22.40
C SER A 408 45.34 10.96 -22.19
N ASP A 409 46.29 10.34 -22.89
CA ASP A 409 46.56 8.91 -22.74
C ASP A 409 47.44 8.68 -21.52
N VAL A 410 47.12 7.62 -20.77
CA VAL A 410 47.78 7.26 -19.53
C VAL A 410 48.21 5.80 -19.64
N HIS A 411 49.43 5.48 -19.23
CA HIS A 411 49.94 4.11 -19.23
C HIS A 411 50.37 3.70 -17.82
N LEU A 412 50.31 2.39 -17.55
CA LEU A 412 50.76 1.77 -16.31
C LEU A 412 52.00 0.92 -16.60
N PRO A 413 53.23 1.43 -16.40
CA PRO A 413 54.43 0.63 -16.53
C PRO A 413 54.43 -0.54 -15.53
N ASP A 414 54.89 -1.73 -15.94
CA ASP A 414 54.97 -2.91 -15.04
C ASP A 414 55.79 -2.61 -13.76
N ARG A 415 56.81 -1.76 -13.86
CA ARG A 415 57.65 -1.34 -12.73
C ARG A 415 56.91 -0.46 -11.71
N ASN A 416 55.82 0.20 -12.11
CA ASN A 416 55.01 1.10 -11.28
C ASN A 416 53.94 0.35 -10.49
N LEU A 417 53.91 -0.97 -10.60
CA LEU A 417 52.97 -1.86 -9.93
C LEU A 417 53.68 -2.60 -8.79
N GLY A 418 53.26 -2.36 -7.54
CA GLY A 418 53.81 -3.07 -6.39
C GLY A 418 53.36 -2.52 -5.05
N SER A 419 53.87 -3.06 -3.94
CA SER A 419 53.62 -2.52 -2.59
C SER A 419 54.65 -1.44 -2.22
N ILE A 420 54.37 -0.70 -1.15
CA ILE A 420 55.29 0.31 -0.57
C ILE A 420 56.64 -0.29 -0.09
N ASP A 421 56.73 -1.62 0.01
CA ASP A 421 57.95 -2.33 0.39
C ASP A 421 58.97 -2.39 -0.76
N SER A 422 58.53 -2.23 -2.02
CA SER A 422 59.42 -2.10 -3.17
C SER A 422 60.14 -0.76 -3.12
N ASP A 423 61.47 -0.76 -3.20
CA ASP A 423 62.27 0.48 -3.16
C ASP A 423 61.87 1.45 -4.27
N TYR A 424 61.58 0.94 -5.48
CA TYR A 424 61.14 1.75 -6.61
C TYR A 424 59.76 2.37 -6.38
N VAL A 425 58.77 1.59 -5.93
CA VAL A 425 57.42 2.10 -5.65
C VAL A 425 57.44 3.10 -4.49
N ARG A 426 58.26 2.85 -3.46
CA ARG A 426 58.43 3.76 -2.32
C ARG A 426 58.98 5.12 -2.75
N GLU A 427 59.99 5.13 -3.61
CA GLU A 427 60.54 6.36 -4.18
C GLU A 427 59.50 7.08 -5.04
N LEU A 428 58.81 6.35 -5.91
CA LEU A 428 57.77 6.89 -6.79
C LEU A 428 56.60 7.53 -6.02
N VAL A 429 56.13 6.89 -4.95
CA VAL A 429 55.10 7.43 -4.05
C VAL A 429 55.60 8.67 -3.33
N GLY A 430 56.85 8.66 -2.83
CA GLY A 430 57.46 9.81 -2.17
C GLY A 430 57.64 11.02 -3.11
N GLU A 431 58.03 10.79 -4.35
CA GLU A 431 58.14 11.86 -5.35
C GLU A 431 56.75 12.39 -5.77
N THR A 432 55.81 11.49 -6.08
CA THR A 432 54.50 11.86 -6.63
C THR A 432 53.55 12.46 -5.59
N LEU A 433 53.37 11.82 -4.43
CA LEU A 433 52.36 12.21 -3.45
C LEU A 433 52.90 13.15 -2.37
N GLU A 434 54.19 13.09 -2.06
CA GLU A 434 54.82 13.93 -1.03
C GLU A 434 55.63 15.11 -1.59
N GLY A 435 55.85 15.15 -2.91
CA GLY A 435 56.66 16.19 -3.58
C GLY A 435 58.16 16.00 -3.40
N GLY A 436 58.59 14.76 -3.14
CA GLY A 436 59.98 14.35 -3.02
C GLY A 436 60.55 14.46 -1.61
N LYS A 437 61.64 13.72 -1.37
CA LYS A 437 62.27 13.59 -0.05
C LYS A 437 62.67 14.94 0.57
N ALA A 438 63.14 15.87 -0.26
CA ALA A 438 63.56 17.20 0.18
C ALA A 438 62.38 18.03 0.70
N ALA A 439 61.21 17.95 0.04
CA ALA A 439 60.01 18.67 0.47
C ALA A 439 59.49 18.11 1.80
N PHE A 440 59.47 16.78 1.94
CA PHE A 440 59.08 16.12 3.19
C PHE A 440 59.96 16.53 4.37
N GLU A 441 61.29 16.44 4.23
CA GLU A 441 62.23 16.83 5.30
C GLU A 441 62.13 18.32 5.65
N MET A 442 61.92 19.18 4.66
CA MET A 442 61.70 20.60 4.91
C MET A 442 60.44 20.87 5.73
N ARG A 443 59.32 20.15 5.45
CA ARG A 443 58.10 20.24 6.26
C ARG A 443 58.35 19.74 7.69
N ARG A 444 59.03 18.61 7.83
CA ARG A 444 59.38 18.01 9.14
C ARG A 444 60.17 18.99 10.01
N LEU A 445 61.22 19.60 9.45
CA LEU A 445 62.04 20.61 10.12
C LEU A 445 61.23 21.86 10.49
N LYS A 446 60.35 22.36 9.61
CA LYS A 446 59.51 23.54 9.88
C LYS A 446 58.47 23.30 10.98
N TYR A 447 57.95 22.08 11.09
CA TYR A 447 57.02 21.69 12.16
C TYR A 447 57.73 21.39 13.48
N GLY A 448 59.06 21.28 13.49
CA GLY A 448 59.86 21.01 14.68
C GLY A 448 59.86 19.55 15.14
N PHE A 449 59.71 18.60 14.21
CA PHE A 449 59.75 17.15 14.46
C PHE A 449 61.11 16.49 14.21
#